data_AF-A0A8J6W8F3-F1
#
_entry.id   AF-A0A8J6W8F3-F1
#
_cell.length_a   1.000
_cell.length_b   1.000
_cell.length_c   1.000
_cell.angle_alpha   90.00
_cell.angle_beta   90.00
_cell.angle_gamma   90.00
#
_symmetry.space_group_name_H-M   'P 1'
#
loop_
_entity.id
_entity.type
_entity.pdbx_description
1 polymer ?
#
loop_
_entity_poly.entity_id
_entity_poly.type
_entity_poly.pdbx_seq_one_letter_code
_entity_poly.pdbx_strand_id
1 'polypeptide(L)'
;MTAREQLLLEIDSAPDFLLEEVLDFLLFAKTRRQRSPNSDKSDGAADEPPKPIWAAFEEFADSLPEAMATTLPADGAAQLDHYLYGSPKSD
;
A
#
# COMPACT_ATOMS: atom_id res chain seq x y z
N MET A 1 -6.39 -37.14 7.20
CA MET A 1 -6.28 -35.72 7.55
C MET A 1 -6.15 -34.91 6.29
N THR A 2 -6.97 -33.88 6.14
CA THR A 2 -6.82 -32.91 5.05
C THR A 2 -5.81 -31.83 5.42
N ALA A 3 -5.20 -31.18 4.42
CA ALA A 3 -4.26 -30.07 4.67
C ALA A 3 -4.91 -28.94 5.50
N ARG A 4 -6.23 -28.74 5.36
CA ARG A 4 -7.01 -27.79 6.15
C ARG A 4 -7.10 -28.18 7.63
N GLU A 5 -7.37 -29.45 7.91
CA GLU A 5 -7.48 -29.96 9.28
C GLU A 5 -6.16 -29.89 10.03
N GLN A 6 -5.06 -30.22 9.35
CA GLN A 6 -3.73 -30.17 9.95
C GLN A 6 -3.31 -28.72 10.26
N LEU A 7 -3.65 -27.77 9.39
CA LEU A 7 -3.35 -26.36 9.60
C LEU A 7 -4.14 -25.77 10.77
N LEU A 8 -5.39 -26.17 10.97
CA LEU A 8 -6.19 -25.74 12.12
C LEU A 8 -5.61 -26.23 13.45
N LEU A 9 -5.16 -27.49 13.51
CA LEU A 9 -4.52 -28.04 14.71
C LEU A 9 -3.20 -27.33 15.05
N GLU A 10 -2.44 -26.96 14.03
CA GLU A 10 -1.18 -26.24 14.21
C GLU A 10 -1.43 -24.80 14.67
N ILE A 11 -2.44 -24.11 14.13
CA ILE A 11 -2.82 -22.75 14.56
C ILE A 11 -3.22 -22.71 16.04
N ASP A 12 -3.99 -23.70 16.51
CA ASP A 12 -4.46 -23.74 17.90
C ASP A 12 -3.33 -23.91 18.92
N SER A 13 -2.18 -24.45 18.49
CA SER A 13 -1.02 -24.72 19.36
C SER A 13 0.21 -23.85 19.04
N ALA A 14 0.14 -23.01 18.00
CA ALA A 14 1.23 -22.16 17.58
C ALA A 14 1.29 -20.85 18.40
N PRO A 15 2.50 -20.34 18.68
CA PRO A 15 2.70 -19.04 19.29
C PRO A 15 2.39 -17.89 18.32
N ASP A 16 1.94 -16.75 18.86
CA ASP A 16 1.43 -15.59 18.11
C ASP A 16 2.39 -15.09 17.00
N PHE A 17 3.70 -15.08 17.23
CA PHE A 17 4.68 -14.63 16.24
C PHE A 17 4.72 -15.51 14.97
N LEU A 18 4.44 -16.81 15.10
CA LEU A 18 4.33 -17.71 13.94
C LEU A 18 2.99 -17.52 13.23
N LEU A 19 1.93 -17.19 13.97
CA LEU A 19 0.62 -16.90 13.39
C LEU A 19 0.67 -15.65 12.52
N GLU A 20 1.39 -14.61 12.95
CA GLU A 20 1.61 -13.39 12.16
C GLU A 20 2.32 -13.69 10.84
N GLU A 21 3.42 -14.45 10.86
CA GLU A 21 4.17 -14.81 9.65
C GLU A 21 3.36 -15.68 8.68
N VAL A 22 2.61 -16.66 9.20
CA VAL A 22 1.74 -17.52 8.39
C VAL A 22 0.57 -16.72 7.81
N LEU A 23 -0.01 -15.80 8.58
CA LEU A 23 -1.07 -14.91 8.10
C LEU A 23 -0.57 -14.01 6.97
N ASP A 24 0.59 -13.37 7.15
CA ASP A 24 1.22 -12.54 6.13
C ASP A 24 1.51 -13.33 4.86
N PHE A 25 2.04 -14.56 5.00
CA PHE A 25 2.26 -15.45 3.87
C PHE A 25 0.96 -15.79 3.14
N LEU A 26 -0.14 -16.07 3.87
CA LEU A 26 -1.44 -16.36 3.26
C LEU A 26 -2.03 -15.14 2.55
N LEU A 27 -1.93 -13.95 3.15
CA LEU A 27 -2.38 -12.70 2.54
C LEU A 27 -1.58 -12.38 1.27
N PHE A 28 -0.27 -12.61 1.31
CA PHE A 28 0.59 -12.50 0.14
C PHE A 28 0.20 -13.49 -0.96
N ALA A 29 0.03 -14.77 -0.62
CA ALA A 29 -0.37 -15.81 -1.58
C ALA A 29 -1.74 -15.52 -2.20
N LYS A 30 -2.68 -15.01 -1.42
CA LYS A 30 -4.01 -14.59 -1.89
C LYS A 30 -3.91 -13.42 -2.87
N THR A 31 -3.16 -12.38 -2.52
CA THR A 31 -2.94 -11.20 -3.38
C THR A 31 -2.27 -11.61 -4.69
N ARG A 32 -1.24 -12.45 -4.64
CA ARG A 32 -0.56 -13.00 -5.83
C ARG A 32 -1.51 -13.78 -6.73
N ARG A 33 -2.39 -14.60 -6.15
CA ARG A 33 -3.35 -15.40 -6.92
C ARG A 33 -4.50 -14.57 -7.50
N GLN A 34 -4.90 -13.49 -6.83
CA GLN A 34 -5.84 -12.50 -7.37
C GLN A 34 -5.22 -11.74 -8.55
N ARG A 35 -3.91 -11.50 -8.52
CA ARG A 35 -3.12 -10.90 -9.61
C ARG A 35 -2.69 -11.88 -10.70
N SER A 36 -3.37 -13.04 -10.80
CA SER A 36 -3.01 -14.07 -11.78
C SER A 36 -2.85 -13.46 -13.19
N PRO A 37 -1.73 -13.71 -13.90
CA PRO A 37 -1.40 -13.10 -15.19
C PRO A 37 -2.26 -13.62 -16.36
N ASN A 38 -3.43 -14.19 -16.06
CA ASN A 38 -4.30 -14.83 -17.05
C ASN A 38 -5.51 -13.98 -17.44
N SER A 39 -5.51 -12.68 -17.11
CA SER A 39 -6.49 -11.71 -17.60
C SER A 39 -5.98 -10.82 -18.74
N ASP A 40 -4.77 -11.04 -19.27
CA ASP A 40 -4.26 -10.33 -20.47
C ASP A 40 -4.13 -11.27 -21.67
N LYS A 41 -5.28 -11.80 -22.11
CA LYS A 41 -5.46 -12.23 -23.51
C LYS A 41 -6.69 -11.55 -24.09
N SER A 42 -6.64 -10.23 -24.18
CA SER A 42 -7.40 -9.49 -25.18
C SER A 42 -6.72 -8.14 -25.44
N ASP A 43 -6.13 -8.07 -26.63
CA ASP A 43 -5.92 -6.86 -27.44
C ASP A 43 -4.88 -5.84 -26.99
N GLY A 44 -3.64 -6.12 -27.41
CA GLY A 44 -2.76 -5.17 -28.10
C GLY A 44 -2.79 -3.70 -27.70
N ALA A 45 -2.11 -3.35 -26.61
CA ALA A 45 -1.44 -2.07 -26.45
C ALA A 45 -0.22 -2.27 -25.53
N ALA A 46 0.84 -1.54 -25.83
CA ALA A 46 2.20 -1.66 -25.33
C ALA A 46 2.37 -2.00 -23.83
N ASP A 47 3.40 -2.81 -23.55
CA ASP A 47 4.14 -2.86 -22.28
C ASP A 47 4.47 -1.43 -21.83
N GLU A 48 3.60 -0.84 -21.01
CA GLU A 48 3.94 0.36 -20.25
C GLU A 48 4.31 -0.10 -18.84
N PRO A 49 5.55 0.20 -18.37
CA PRO A 49 5.98 -0.24 -17.05
C PRO A 49 4.97 0.27 -15.99
N PRO A 50 4.67 -0.53 -14.95
CA PRO A 50 3.72 -0.13 -13.93
C PRO A 50 4.16 1.23 -13.38
N LYS A 51 3.26 2.22 -13.49
CA LYS A 51 3.54 3.59 -13.07
C LYS A 51 4.11 3.58 -11.65
N PRO A 52 5.24 4.26 -11.43
CA PRO A 52 5.84 4.29 -10.11
C PRO A 52 4.95 5.05 -9.12
N ILE A 53 5.12 4.79 -7.83
CA ILE A 53 4.26 5.35 -6.76
C ILE A 53 4.22 6.89 -6.82
N TRP A 54 5.34 7.54 -7.17
CA TRP A 54 5.41 9.00 -7.32
C TRP A 54 4.55 9.56 -8.46
N ALA A 55 4.24 8.78 -9.50
CA ALA A 55 3.36 9.23 -10.58
C ALA A 55 1.93 9.49 -10.08
N ALA A 56 1.47 8.72 -9.08
CA ALA A 56 0.18 8.97 -8.45
C ALA A 56 0.15 10.28 -7.65
N PHE A 57 1.30 10.70 -7.10
CA PHE A 57 1.44 12.00 -6.42
C PHE A 57 1.46 13.15 -7.43
N GLU A 58 2.10 12.98 -8.59
CA GLU A 58 2.10 13.98 -9.67
C GLU A 58 0.68 14.19 -10.22
N GLU A 59 -0.04 13.11 -10.53
CA GLU A 59 -1.43 13.18 -10.99
C GLU A 59 -2.34 13.85 -9.95
N PHE A 60 -2.11 13.60 -8.66
CA PHE A 60 -2.82 14.26 -7.58
C PHE A 60 -2.47 15.74 -7.49
N ALA A 61 -1.18 16.09 -7.56
CA ALA A 61 -0.70 17.47 -7.50
C ALA A 61 -1.27 18.32 -8.66
N ASP A 62 -1.32 17.76 -9.87
CA ASP A 62 -1.89 18.41 -11.05
C ASP A 62 -3.42 18.60 -10.94
N SER A 63 -4.09 17.75 -10.15
CA SER A 63 -5.53 17.87 -9.90
C SER A 63 -5.90 18.90 -8.83
N LEU A 64 -4.92 19.46 -8.11
CA LEU A 64 -5.17 20.43 -7.04
C LEU A 64 -5.52 21.82 -7.61
N PRO A 65 -6.59 22.47 -7.11
CA PRO A 65 -6.89 23.85 -7.46
C PRO A 65 -5.76 24.81 -7.02
N GLU A 66 -5.51 25.86 -7.80
CA GLU A 66 -4.45 26.85 -7.52
C GLU A 66 -4.62 27.57 -6.16
N ALA A 67 -5.86 27.64 -5.65
CA ALA A 67 -6.17 28.14 -4.31
C ALA A 67 -5.64 27.24 -3.18
N MET A 68 -5.47 25.94 -3.42
CA MET A 68 -4.86 25.00 -2.47
C MET A 68 -3.33 25.06 -2.56
N ALA A 69 -2.76 25.27 -3.74
CA ALA A 69 -1.32 25.42 -3.93
C ALA A 69 -0.72 26.56 -3.07
N THR A 70 -1.48 27.63 -2.85
CA THR A 70 -1.07 28.76 -1.99
C THR A 70 -1.16 28.46 -0.49
N THR A 71 -1.91 27.43 -0.10
CA THR A 71 -1.97 26.95 1.29
C THR A 71 -0.92 25.90 1.61
N LEU A 72 -0.22 25.37 0.59
CA LEU A 72 0.85 24.42 0.81
C LEU A 72 2.07 25.10 1.46
N PRO A 73 2.62 24.51 2.53
CA PRO A 73 3.86 24.98 3.12
C PRO A 73 5.05 24.88 2.15
N ALA A 74 5.82 25.96 2.04
CA ALA A 74 7.08 25.96 1.28
C ALA A 74 8.18 25.09 1.92
N ASP A 75 8.01 24.69 3.17
CA ASP A 75 8.96 23.86 3.93
C ASP A 75 8.81 22.35 3.65
N GLY A 76 7.90 21.96 2.74
CA GLY A 76 7.90 20.65 2.09
C GLY A 76 7.74 19.46 3.03
N ALA A 77 7.10 19.65 4.19
CA ALA A 77 6.92 18.70 5.30
C ALA A 77 8.00 18.71 6.39
N ALA A 78 8.86 19.72 6.47
CA ALA A 78 9.78 19.86 7.61
C ALA A 78 9.06 20.06 8.96
N GLN A 79 7.80 20.48 8.94
CA GLN A 79 7.03 20.84 10.14
C GLN A 79 5.70 20.08 10.22
N LEU A 80 5.71 18.80 9.89
CA LEU A 80 4.51 17.95 9.94
C LEU A 80 3.78 18.04 11.29
N ASP A 81 4.50 18.09 12.41
CA ASP A 81 3.87 18.21 13.73
C ASP A 81 3.10 19.52 13.92
N HIS A 82 3.58 20.62 13.32
CA HIS A 82 2.86 21.90 13.30
C HIS A 82 1.59 21.78 12.46
N TYR A 83 1.67 21.20 11.26
CA TYR A 83 0.52 21.10 10.35
C TYR A 83 -0.53 20.08 10.79
N LEU A 84 -0.11 19.01 11.47
CA LEU A 84 -1.00 17.95 11.94
C LEU A 84 -1.60 18.26 13.32
N TYR A 85 -0.83 18.87 14.22
CA TYR A 85 -1.23 19.03 15.62
C TYR A 85 -1.30 20.48 16.11
N GLY A 86 -0.95 21.46 15.27
CA GLY A 86 -0.91 22.87 15.66
C GLY A 86 0.23 23.23 16.62
N SER A 87 1.22 22.34 16.78
CA SER A 87 2.41 22.55 17.60
C SER A 87 3.21 23.77 17.12
N PRO A 88 3.94 24.49 17.99
CA PRO A 88 4.71 25.66 17.55
C PRO A 88 5.72 25.31 16.46
N LYS A 89 5.88 26.22 15.49
CA LYS A 89 6.83 26.14 14.39
C LYS A 89 8.26 26.09 14.97
N SER A 90 8.98 24.99 14.72
CA SER A 90 10.41 24.90 15.03
C SER A 90 11.20 25.75 14.03
N ASP A 91 11.98 26.71 14.55
CA ASP A 91 12.85 27.61 13.76
C ASP A 91 14.03 26.85 13.13
#